data_AF-X0U1Z0-F1
#
_entry.id   AF-X0U1Z0-F1
#
_cell.length_a   1.000
_cell.length_b   1.000
_cell.length_c   1.000
_cell.angle_alpha   90.00
_cell.angle_beta   90.00
_cell.angle_gamma   90.00
#
_symmetry.space_group_name_H-M   'P 1'
#
loop_
_entity.id
_entity.type
_entity.pdbx_description
1 polymer ?
#
loop_
_entity_poly.entity_id
_entity_poly.type
_entity_poly.pdbx_seq_one_letter_code
_entity_poly.pdbx_strand_id
1 'polypeptide(L)'
;YHVHGQQPHTGWITLVALSEPTVRMMLRGVQALVVGAMAWGIGWRKLPRDDGRRTLHYGMVTLGMMILNQRTWQHHATVLLIAIVAIWRAIAFGRMRRRARRWALGLMIASGPLLWLNASDLYKVLARVMGESSKVGERWADYVDAYGPTFWFFVLLLGVSVLLARSMRQVAPPYAERRQTLSDELT
;
A
#
# COMPACT_ATOMS: atom_id res chain seq x y z
N TYR A 1 37.47 8.40 22.55
CA TYR A 1 37.37 9.73 21.93
C TYR A 1 36.86 9.57 20.50
N HIS A 2 35.56 9.74 20.28
CA HIS A 2 35.02 9.83 18.92
C HIS A 2 35.26 11.23 18.39
N VAL A 3 36.05 11.35 17.32
CA VAL A 3 36.27 12.62 16.63
C VAL A 3 34.98 12.96 15.88
N HIS A 4 34.17 13.84 16.47
CA HIS A 4 33.10 14.54 15.76
C HIS A 4 33.76 15.48 14.74
N GLY A 5 33.80 15.11 13.46
CA GLY A 5 34.40 16.00 12.46
C GLY A 5 34.48 15.47 11.03
N GLN A 6 34.45 14.16 10.82
CA GLN A 6 34.33 13.61 9.47
C GLN A 6 32.89 13.15 9.27
N GLN A 7 32.04 14.05 8.77
CA GLN A 7 30.82 13.60 8.12
C GLN A 7 31.26 12.70 6.96
N PRO A 8 30.81 11.45 6.88
CA PRO A 8 31.11 10.63 5.71
C PRO A 8 30.66 11.42 4.50
N HIS A 9 31.52 11.53 3.48
CA HIS A 9 31.13 12.01 2.15
C HIS A 9 30.12 11.00 1.57
N THR A 10 28.90 10.97 2.10
CA THR A 10 27.77 10.34 1.45
C THR A 10 27.46 11.26 0.29
N GLY A 11 28.02 10.93 -0.87
CA GLY A 11 27.74 11.63 -2.11
C GLY A 11 26.25 11.47 -2.40
N TRP A 12 25.47 12.48 -2.06
CA TRP A 12 24.10 12.59 -2.56
C TRP A 12 24.23 12.80 -4.06
N ILE A 13 23.85 11.79 -4.85
CA ILE A 13 23.72 11.96 -6.29
C ILE A 13 22.42 12.75 -6.50
N THR A 14 22.54 14.07 -6.56
CA THR A 14 21.42 14.91 -6.97
C THR A 14 21.15 14.64 -8.45
N LEU A 15 20.23 13.72 -8.73
CA LEU A 15 19.82 13.40 -10.11
C LEU A 15 19.16 14.61 -10.79
N VAL A 16 18.41 15.41 -10.02
CA VAL A 16 17.72 16.62 -10.50
C VAL A 16 17.68 17.66 -9.39
N ALA A 17 18.10 18.90 -9.69
CA ALA A 17 17.91 20.05 -8.81
C ALA A 17 16.58 20.74 -9.15
N LEU A 18 15.55 20.50 -8.33
CA LEU A 18 14.24 21.11 -8.51
C LEU A 18 14.06 22.30 -7.56
N SER A 19 13.37 23.34 -8.03
CA SER A 19 12.97 24.45 -7.16
C SER A 19 11.98 23.97 -6.09
N GLU A 20 12.01 24.58 -4.90
CA GLU A 20 11.06 24.25 -3.82
C GLU A 20 9.59 24.33 -4.27
N PRO A 21 9.16 25.37 -5.03
CA PRO A 21 7.79 25.41 -5.57
C PRO A 21 7.45 24.20 -6.44
N THR A 22 8.39 23.76 -7.29
CA THR A 22 8.20 22.59 -8.16
C THR A 22 7.99 21.32 -7.34
N VAL A 23 8.86 21.05 -6.37
CA VAL A 23 8.73 19.87 -5.49
C VAL A 23 7.40 19.89 -4.73
N ARG A 24 7.02 21.05 -4.19
CA ARG A 24 5.75 21.21 -3.48
C ARG A 24 4.54 20.93 -4.38
N MET A 25 4.56 21.40 -5.63
CA MET A 25 3.50 21.08 -6.59
C MET A 25 3.46 19.60 -6.96
N MET A 26 4.62 18.98 -7.18
CA MET A 26 4.69 17.54 -7.49
C MET A 26 4.11 16.70 -6.34
N LEU A 27 4.48 17.00 -5.08
CA LEU A 27 3.94 16.31 -3.91
C LEU A 27 2.43 16.46 -3.79
N ARG A 28 1.90 17.67 -4.00
CA ARG A 28 0.45 17.91 -4.02
C ARG A 28 -0.25 17.16 -5.16
N GLY A 29 0.39 17.09 -6.33
CA GLY A 29 -0.08 16.28 -7.46
C GLY A 29 -0.20 14.81 -7.09
N VAL A 30 0.84 14.23 -6.48
CA VAL A 30 0.84 12.84 -5.99
C VAL A 30 -0.25 12.62 -4.94
N GLN A 31 -0.40 13.54 -3.97
CA GLN A 31 -1.47 13.48 -2.97
C GLN A 31 -2.86 13.46 -3.62
N ALA A 32 -3.10 14.36 -4.57
CA ALA A 32 -4.35 14.43 -5.31
C ALA A 32 -4.62 13.15 -6.12
N LEU A 33 -3.59 12.57 -6.74
CA LEU A 33 -3.70 11.31 -7.46
C LEU A 33 -4.08 10.14 -6.53
N VAL A 34 -3.43 10.02 -5.37
CA VAL A 34 -3.75 8.97 -4.38
C VAL A 34 -5.19 9.09 -3.90
N VAL A 35 -5.61 10.29 -3.48
CA VAL A 35 -6.98 10.54 -3.03
C VAL A 35 -7.98 10.31 -4.16
N GLY A 36 -7.66 10.76 -5.38
CA GLY A 36 -8.48 10.55 -6.57
C GLY A 36 -8.68 9.08 -6.90
N ALA A 37 -7.62 8.26 -6.80
CA ALA A 37 -7.70 6.81 -7.00
C ALA A 37 -8.59 6.13 -5.93
N MET A 38 -8.46 6.53 -4.67
CA MET A 38 -9.30 6.03 -3.57
C MET A 38 -10.78 6.39 -3.78
N ALA A 39 -11.06 7.66 -4.11
CA ALA A 39 -12.40 8.16 -4.39
C ALA A 39 -13.02 7.46 -5.61
N TRP A 40 -12.23 7.21 -6.65
CA TRP A 40 -12.65 6.46 -7.83
C TRP A 40 -13.00 5.00 -7.50
N GLY A 41 -12.20 4.34 -6.66
CA GLY A 41 -12.40 2.97 -6.21
C GLY A 41 -13.67 2.80 -5.35
N ILE A 42 -13.79 3.57 -4.26
CA ILE A 42 -14.94 3.51 -3.35
C ILE A 42 -16.20 4.09 -3.99
N GLY A 43 -16.06 5.22 -4.68
CA GLY A 43 -17.14 6.11 -5.11
C GLY A 43 -17.43 7.22 -4.11
N TRP A 44 -18.34 8.12 -4.49
CA TRP A 44 -18.69 9.32 -3.70
C TRP A 44 -19.88 9.13 -2.74
N ARG A 45 -20.52 7.95 -2.76
CA ARG A 45 -21.71 7.69 -1.96
C ARG A 45 -21.31 7.22 -0.56
N LYS A 46 -22.03 7.69 0.46
CA LYS A 46 -21.92 7.18 1.83
C LYS A 46 -22.20 5.67 1.84
N LEU A 47 -21.25 4.89 2.35
CA LEU A 47 -21.38 3.44 2.44
C LEU A 47 -22.23 3.08 3.66
N PRO A 48 -23.26 2.23 3.51
CA PRO A 48 -23.97 1.64 4.64
C PRO A 48 -23.05 0.86 5.58
N ARG A 49 -23.48 0.64 6.83
CA ARG A 49 -22.67 -0.08 7.82
C ARG A 49 -22.30 -1.49 7.37
N ASP A 50 -23.21 -2.14 6.65
CA ASP A 50 -23.06 -3.53 6.18
C ASP A 50 -22.40 -3.65 4.80
N ASP A 51 -21.98 -2.54 4.19
CA ASP A 51 -21.32 -2.59 2.89
C ASP A 51 -19.87 -3.09 3.06
N GLY A 52 -19.55 -4.22 2.39
CA GLY A 52 -18.22 -4.81 2.43
C GLY A 52 -17.10 -3.88 1.95
N ARG A 53 -17.41 -2.85 1.15
CA ARG A 53 -16.43 -1.82 0.74
C ARG A 53 -15.99 -0.93 1.89
N ARG A 54 -16.75 -0.86 2.98
CA ARG A 54 -16.44 0.01 4.12
C ARG A 54 -15.15 -0.39 4.82
N THR A 55 -14.86 -1.69 4.94
CA THR A 55 -13.57 -2.15 5.49
C THR A 55 -12.41 -1.80 4.56
N LEU A 56 -12.60 -1.93 3.24
CA LEU A 56 -11.61 -1.49 2.25
C LEU A 56 -11.36 0.02 2.32
N HIS A 57 -12.38 0.82 2.62
CA HIS A 57 -12.22 2.27 2.80
C HIS A 57 -11.25 2.58 3.94
N TYR A 58 -11.42 1.96 5.11
CA TYR A 58 -10.47 2.14 6.22
C TYR A 58 -9.06 1.66 5.84
N GLY A 59 -8.94 0.52 5.17
CA GLY A 59 -7.66 0.03 4.66
C GLY A 59 -6.98 1.00 3.70
N MET A 60 -7.73 1.61 2.78
CA MET A 60 -7.21 2.60 1.84
C MET A 60 -6.80 3.90 2.51
N VAL A 61 -7.54 4.38 3.52
CA VAL A 61 -7.15 5.57 4.29
C VAL A 61 -5.81 5.30 4.99
N THR A 62 -5.67 4.15 5.64
CA THR A 62 -4.41 3.73 6.25
C THR A 62 -3.28 3.68 5.22
N LEU A 63 -3.48 3.04 4.07
CA LEU A 63 -2.47 2.96 3.02
C LEU A 63 -2.11 4.33 2.45
N GLY A 64 -3.10 5.21 2.24
CA GLY A 64 -2.88 6.58 1.80
C GLY A 64 -2.05 7.38 2.80
N MET A 65 -2.36 7.26 4.10
CA MET A 65 -1.54 7.85 5.15
C MET A 65 -0.10 7.32 5.10
N MET A 66 0.10 6.03 4.87
CA MET A 66 1.44 5.44 4.79
C MET A 66 2.22 5.92 3.56
N ILE A 67 1.59 5.95 2.38
CA ILE A 67 2.22 6.39 1.13
C ILE A 67 2.62 7.86 1.19
N LEU A 68 1.82 8.68 1.87
CA LEU A 68 2.03 10.12 1.96
C LEU A 68 2.86 10.52 3.19
N ASN A 69 3.23 9.58 4.06
CA ASN A 69 4.07 9.85 5.22
C ASN A 69 5.55 9.91 4.80
N GLN A 70 6.25 10.96 5.22
CA GLN A 70 7.67 11.17 4.93
C GLN A 70 8.59 10.39 5.89
N ARG A 71 8.08 9.84 7.00
CA ARG A 71 8.88 9.09 7.98
C ARG A 71 8.98 7.60 7.66
N THR A 72 10.07 7.01 8.18
CA THR A 72 10.50 5.63 7.92
C THR A 72 9.39 4.59 8.15
N TRP A 73 9.34 3.63 7.23
CA TRP A 73 8.17 2.78 6.97
C TRP A 73 8.16 1.55 7.89
N GLN A 74 9.31 1.22 8.48
CA GLN A 74 9.53 -0.02 9.22
C GLN A 74 8.73 -0.11 10.53
N HIS A 75 8.53 1.00 11.26
CA HIS A 75 7.74 0.99 12.50
C HIS A 75 6.23 1.04 12.27
N HIS A 76 5.78 1.29 11.04
CA HIS A 76 4.36 1.45 10.73
C HIS A 76 3.67 0.12 10.33
N ALA A 77 4.39 -1.01 10.41
CA ALA A 77 3.88 -2.33 10.06
C ALA A 77 2.58 -2.69 10.81
N THR A 78 2.41 -2.24 12.05
CA THR A 78 1.20 -2.50 12.84
C THR A 78 -0.05 -1.88 12.20
N VAL A 79 0.05 -0.66 11.66
CA VAL A 79 -1.10 0.02 11.05
C VAL A 79 -1.48 -0.69 9.74
N LEU A 80 -0.49 -1.25 9.03
CA LEU A 80 -0.70 -2.01 7.79
C LEU A 80 -1.60 -3.23 7.97
N LEU A 81 -1.65 -3.82 9.17
CA LEU A 81 -2.53 -4.94 9.48
C LEU A 81 -3.99 -4.62 9.15
N ILE A 82 -4.44 -3.39 9.40
CA ILE A 82 -5.80 -2.93 9.08
C ILE A 82 -6.07 -3.07 7.58
N ALA A 83 -5.13 -2.65 6.74
CA ALA A 83 -5.25 -2.72 5.29
C ALA A 83 -5.22 -4.17 4.78
N ILE A 84 -4.28 -4.97 5.28
CA ILE A 84 -4.13 -6.38 4.89
C ILE A 84 -5.39 -7.18 5.26
N VAL A 85 -5.91 -7.02 6.48
CA VAL A 85 -7.15 -7.67 6.93
C VAL A 85 -8.33 -7.24 6.07
N ALA A 86 -8.44 -5.95 5.75
CA ALA A 86 -9.51 -5.44 4.88
C ALA A 86 -9.45 -6.06 3.48
N ILE A 87 -8.26 -6.17 2.89
CA ILE A 87 -8.05 -6.78 1.57
C ILE A 87 -8.40 -8.27 1.60
N TRP A 88 -7.86 -9.04 2.55
CA TRP A 88 -8.14 -10.47 2.64
C TRP A 88 -9.62 -10.76 2.91
N ARG A 89 -10.25 -9.99 3.79
CA ARG A 89 -11.70 -10.06 4.02
C ARG A 89 -12.48 -9.81 2.73
N ALA A 90 -12.09 -8.80 1.95
CA ALA A 90 -12.74 -8.51 0.67
C ALA A 90 -12.51 -9.63 -0.36
N ILE A 91 -11.30 -10.19 -0.45
CA ILE A 91 -10.99 -11.32 -1.35
C ILE A 91 -11.84 -12.55 -0.98
N ALA A 92 -11.90 -12.90 0.30
CA ALA A 92 -12.61 -14.08 0.80
C ALA A 92 -14.14 -13.94 0.68
N PHE A 93 -14.69 -12.83 1.19
CA PHE A 93 -16.14 -12.67 1.39
C PHE A 93 -16.79 -11.64 0.46
N GLY A 94 -16.01 -10.83 -0.26
CA GLY A 94 -16.54 -9.80 -1.14
C GLY A 94 -17.24 -10.38 -2.38
N ARG A 95 -18.44 -9.85 -2.67
CA ARG A 95 -19.17 -10.15 -3.91
C ARG A 95 -18.52 -9.40 -5.07
N MET A 96 -17.83 -10.12 -5.94
CA MET A 96 -17.09 -9.55 -7.07
C MET A 96 -16.95 -10.56 -8.20
N ARG A 97 -16.54 -10.09 -9.38
CA ARG A 97 -16.27 -10.98 -10.53
C ARG A 97 -15.07 -11.89 -10.23
N ARG A 98 -15.13 -13.16 -10.65
CA ARG A 98 -14.03 -14.14 -10.48
C ARG A 98 -12.69 -13.62 -11.00
N ARG A 99 -12.70 -12.90 -12.13
CA ARG A 99 -11.51 -12.28 -12.71
C ARG A 99 -10.86 -11.27 -11.77
N ALA A 100 -11.64 -10.36 -11.18
CA ALA A 100 -11.12 -9.37 -10.23
C ALA A 100 -10.51 -10.04 -9.00
N ARG A 101 -11.15 -11.09 -8.48
CA ARG A 101 -10.62 -11.88 -7.36
C ARG A 101 -9.28 -12.54 -7.70
N ARG A 102 -9.14 -13.15 -8.88
CA ARG A 102 -7.87 -13.76 -9.33
C ARG A 102 -6.75 -12.72 -9.46
N TRP A 103 -7.05 -11.55 -10.04
CA TRP A 103 -6.08 -10.46 -10.12
C TRP A 103 -5.67 -9.97 -8.73
N ALA A 104 -6.62 -9.76 -7.83
CA ALA A 104 -6.32 -9.36 -6.45
C ALA A 104 -5.45 -10.40 -5.73
N LEU A 105 -5.75 -11.70 -5.86
CA LEU A 105 -4.92 -12.77 -5.30
C LEU A 105 -3.51 -12.77 -5.90
N GLY A 106 -3.39 -12.67 -7.22
CA GLY A 106 -2.09 -12.62 -7.90
C GLY A 106 -1.24 -11.44 -7.45
N LEU A 107 -1.85 -10.25 -7.34
CA LEU A 107 -1.16 -9.05 -6.84
C LEU A 107 -0.79 -9.16 -5.36
N MET A 108 -1.65 -9.77 -4.53
CA MET A 108 -1.31 -10.05 -3.12
C MET A 108 -0.13 -11.01 -2.99
N ILE A 109 -0.10 -12.08 -3.79
CA ILE A 109 1.03 -13.02 -3.82
C ILE A 109 2.30 -12.31 -4.30
N ALA A 110 2.21 -11.51 -5.36
CA ALA A 110 3.32 -10.72 -5.88
C ALA A 110 3.83 -9.65 -4.90
N SER A 111 2.99 -9.22 -3.94
CA SER A 111 3.38 -8.29 -2.87
C SER A 111 4.28 -8.93 -1.81
N GLY A 112 4.19 -10.26 -1.63
CA GLY A 112 5.00 -11.02 -0.66
C GLY A 112 6.51 -10.87 -0.89
N PRO A 113 7.02 -11.08 -2.13
CA PRO A 113 8.42 -10.83 -2.45
C PRO A 113 8.88 -9.42 -2.13
N LEU A 114 8.07 -8.37 -2.37
CA LEU A 114 8.45 -6.99 -2.03
C LEU A 114 8.64 -6.80 -0.51
N LEU A 115 7.79 -7.45 0.29
CA LEU A 115 7.95 -7.44 1.74
C LEU A 115 9.21 -8.23 2.18
N TRP A 116 9.51 -9.33 1.50
CA TRP A 116 10.67 -10.17 1.81
C TRP A 116 11.99 -9.52 1.40
N LEU A 117 12.02 -8.80 0.28
CA LEU A 117 13.16 -8.00 -0.16
C LEU A 117 13.47 -6.83 0.78
N ASN A 118 12.54 -6.44 1.67
CA ASN A 118 12.79 -5.43 2.69
C ASN A 118 13.39 -6.05 3.98
N ALA A 119 13.58 -7.37 4.04
CA ALA A 119 14.22 -8.02 5.16
C ALA A 119 15.73 -8.05 4.94
N SER A 120 16.48 -7.17 5.61
CA SER A 120 17.94 -7.13 5.57
C SER A 120 18.59 -8.49 5.85
N ASP A 121 17.93 -9.31 6.66
CA ASP A 121 18.40 -10.65 7.04
C ASP A 121 18.43 -11.61 5.85
N LEU A 122 17.57 -11.43 4.85
CA LEU A 122 17.59 -12.24 3.63
C LEU A 122 18.92 -12.09 2.89
N TYR A 123 19.38 -10.85 2.72
CA TYR A 123 20.65 -10.58 2.03
C TYR A 123 21.86 -11.07 2.82
N LYS A 124 21.81 -10.96 4.15
CA LYS A 124 22.86 -11.50 5.04
C LYS A 124 22.93 -13.02 4.94
N VAL A 125 21.78 -13.71 4.91
CA VAL A 125 21.71 -15.16 4.74
C VAL A 125 22.21 -15.56 3.36
N LEU A 126 21.77 -14.89 2.29
CA LEU A 126 22.22 -15.17 0.92
C LEU A 126 23.73 -14.98 0.77
N ALA A 127 24.29 -13.89 1.29
CA ALA A 127 25.74 -13.67 1.29
C ALA A 127 26.48 -14.82 2.00
N ARG A 128 25.99 -15.25 3.16
CA ARG A 128 26.59 -16.37 3.91
C ARG A 128 26.53 -17.69 3.13
N VAL A 129 25.42 -17.97 2.44
CA VAL A 129 25.25 -19.17 1.61
C VAL A 129 26.19 -19.17 0.40
N MET A 130 26.45 -17.99 -0.18
CA MET A 130 27.37 -17.83 -1.33
C MET A 130 28.84 -17.81 -0.93
N GLY A 131 29.16 -17.95 0.37
CA GLY A 131 30.55 -17.83 0.87
C GLY A 131 31.09 -16.41 0.87
N GLU A 132 30.22 -15.41 0.71
CA GLU A 132 30.56 -13.99 0.69
C GLU A 132 30.62 -13.40 2.11
N SER A 133 31.34 -12.29 2.27
CA SER A 133 31.39 -11.61 3.56
C SER A 133 30.05 -10.94 3.92
N SER A 134 29.73 -10.83 5.22
CA SER A 134 28.51 -10.16 5.69
C SER A 134 28.38 -8.71 5.19
N LYS A 135 29.50 -8.02 4.97
CA LYS A 135 29.56 -6.66 4.42
C LYS A 135 28.97 -6.55 3.02
N VAL A 136 29.10 -7.60 2.21
CA VAL A 136 28.50 -7.64 0.87
C VAL A 136 26.99 -7.75 0.97
N GLY A 137 26.49 -8.57 1.89
CA GLY A 137 25.05 -8.66 2.20
C GLY A 137 24.46 -7.34 2.68
N GLU A 138 25.16 -6.61 3.55
CA GLU A 138 24.75 -5.27 4.01
C GLU A 138 24.68 -4.27 2.86
N ARG A 139 25.69 -4.25 1.99
CA ARG A 139 25.70 -3.36 0.80
C ARG A 139 24.54 -3.66 -0.15
N TRP A 140 24.19 -4.92 -0.35
CA TRP A 140 23.03 -5.29 -1.16
C TRP A 140 21.72 -4.87 -0.52
N ALA A 141 21.59 -5.03 0.80
CA ALA A 141 20.42 -4.55 1.53
C ALA A 141 20.26 -3.03 1.37
N ASP A 142 21.33 -2.25 1.56
CA ASP A 142 21.32 -0.80 1.36
C ASP A 142 20.93 -0.42 -0.08
N TYR A 143 21.44 -1.15 -1.07
CA TYR A 143 21.12 -0.91 -2.48
C TYR A 143 19.64 -1.16 -2.77
N VAL A 144 19.08 -2.27 -2.27
CA VAL A 144 17.66 -2.58 -2.48
C VAL A 144 16.76 -1.62 -1.71
N ASP A 145 17.10 -1.29 -0.47
CA ASP A 145 16.35 -0.30 0.32
C ASP A 145 16.29 1.06 -0.36
N ALA A 146 17.34 1.45 -1.09
CA ALA A 146 17.37 2.69 -1.89
C ALA A 146 16.32 2.72 -3.01
N TYR A 147 15.90 1.57 -3.56
CA TYR A 147 14.81 1.49 -4.54
C TYR A 147 13.41 1.54 -3.91
N GLY A 148 13.32 1.49 -2.58
CA GLY A 148 12.07 1.61 -1.84
C GLY A 148 11.08 0.46 -2.10
N PRO A 149 11.45 -0.82 -1.94
CA PRO A 149 10.52 -1.95 -2.10
C PRO A 149 9.28 -1.81 -1.21
N THR A 150 9.42 -1.23 -0.01
CA THR A 150 8.30 -0.93 0.89
C THR A 150 7.31 0.07 0.30
N PHE A 151 7.81 1.07 -0.43
CA PHE A 151 6.97 2.04 -1.14
C PHE A 151 6.12 1.33 -2.19
N TRP A 152 6.75 0.54 -3.04
CA TRP A 152 6.06 -0.22 -4.08
C TRP A 152 5.07 -1.24 -3.52
N PHE A 153 5.39 -1.84 -2.38
CA PHE A 153 4.47 -2.70 -1.66
C PHE A 153 3.19 -1.96 -1.22
N PHE A 154 3.29 -0.76 -0.65
CA PHE A 154 2.09 0.01 -0.28
C PHE A 154 1.30 0.48 -1.50
N VAL A 155 1.98 0.91 -2.57
CA VAL A 155 1.34 1.26 -3.85
C VAL A 155 0.57 0.06 -4.42
N LEU A 156 1.16 -1.13 -4.36
CA LEU A 156 0.52 -2.36 -4.82
C LEU A 156 -0.71 -2.71 -3.99
N LEU A 157 -0.63 -2.64 -2.66
CA LEU A 157 -1.77 -2.86 -1.76
C LEU A 157 -2.89 -1.83 -1.97
N LEU A 158 -2.54 -0.57 -2.23
CA LEU A 158 -3.52 0.48 -2.59
C LEU A 158 -4.20 0.13 -3.91
N GLY A 159 -3.43 -0.27 -4.93
CA GLY A 159 -3.95 -0.72 -6.22
C GLY A 159 -4.92 -1.89 -6.09
N VAL A 160 -4.57 -2.91 -5.29
CA VAL A 160 -5.46 -4.05 -4.98
C VAL A 160 -6.74 -3.56 -4.30
N SER A 161 -6.63 -2.69 -3.30
CA SER A 161 -7.78 -2.17 -2.57
C SER A 161 -8.74 -1.39 -3.48
N VAL A 162 -8.21 -0.55 -4.37
CA VAL A 162 -8.98 0.21 -5.36
C VAL A 162 -9.66 -0.73 -6.36
N LEU A 163 -8.94 -1.74 -6.86
CA LEU A 163 -9.48 -2.74 -7.80
C LEU A 163 -10.63 -3.54 -7.17
N LEU A 164 -10.46 -3.99 -5.92
CA LEU A 164 -11.49 -4.70 -5.16
C LEU A 164 -12.71 -3.81 -4.90
N ALA A 165 -12.50 -2.59 -4.41
CA ALA A 165 -13.58 -1.64 -4.15
C ALA A 165 -14.39 -1.33 -5.41
N ARG A 166 -13.70 -1.08 -6.54
CA ARG A 166 -14.32 -0.85 -7.85
C ARG A 166 -15.09 -2.07 -8.31
N SER A 167 -14.54 -3.28 -8.17
CA SER A 167 -15.24 -4.49 -8.59
C SER A 167 -16.47 -4.79 -7.72
N MET A 168 -16.42 -4.51 -6.43
CA MET A 168 -17.56 -4.72 -5.52
C MET A 168 -18.68 -3.71 -5.78
N ARG A 169 -18.33 -2.48 -6.17
CA ARG A 169 -19.30 -1.43 -6.54
C ARG A 169 -20.18 -1.83 -7.73
N GLN A 170 -19.69 -2.70 -8.62
CA GLN A 170 -20.42 -3.16 -9.79
C GLN A 170 -21.45 -4.26 -9.49
N VAL A 171 -21.50 -4.77 -8.25
CA VAL A 171 -22.39 -5.86 -7.85
C VAL A 171 -23.39 -5.35 -6.82
N ALA A 172 -24.68 -5.60 -7.05
CA ALA A 172 -25.74 -5.16 -6.14
C ALA A 172 -25.59 -5.78 -4.74
N PRO A 173 -25.82 -5.02 -3.65
CA PRO A 173 -25.81 -5.56 -2.31
C PRO A 173 -26.98 -6.56 -2.13
N PRO A 174 -26.78 -7.69 -1.44
CA PRO A 174 -27.82 -8.71 -1.25
C PRO A 174 -29.05 -8.20 -0.46
N TYR A 175 -28.87 -7.16 0.36
CA TYR A 175 -29.94 -6.55 1.16
C TYR A 175 -30.37 -5.19 0.63
N ALA A 176 -30.14 -4.91 -0.66
CA ALA A 176 -30.66 -3.69 -1.29
C ALA A 176 -32.18 -3.78 -1.43
N GLU A 177 -32.66 -4.91 -1.97
CA GLU A 177 -34.09 -5.17 -2.19
C GLU A 177 -34.87 -5.21 -0.87
N ARG A 178 -34.38 -5.98 0.12
CA ARG A 178 -35.04 -6.08 1.44
C ARG A 178 -35.08 -4.76 2.23
N ARG A 179 -34.23 -3.79 1.90
CA ARG A 179 -34.28 -2.45 2.51
C ARG A 179 -35.33 -1.57 1.89
N GLN A 180 -35.56 -1.70 0.58
CA GLN A 180 -36.61 -0.96 -0.12
C GLN A 180 -37.99 -1.41 0.37
N THR A 181 -38.21 -2.71 0.53
CA THR A 181 -39.48 -3.22 1.07
C THR A 181 -39.78 -2.68 2.47
N LEU A 182 -38.79 -2.65 3.37
CA LEU A 182 -38.98 -2.12 4.73
C LEU A 182 -39.20 -0.60 4.75
N SER A 183 -38.62 0.17 3.82
CA SER A 183 -38.91 1.60 3.74
C SER A 183 -40.32 1.88 3.24
N ASP A 184 -40.80 1.07 2.30
CA ASP A 184 -42.13 1.22 1.71
C ASP A 184 -43.24 0.81 2.69
N GLU A 185 -42.99 -0.17 3.58
CA GLU A 185 -43.92 -0.57 4.66
C GLU A 185 -44.06 0.49 5.78
N LEU A 186 -43.11 1.42 5.90
CA LEU A 186 -43.08 2.44 6.96
C LEU A 186 -43.62 3.81 6.50
N THR A 187 -44.02 3.95 5.24
CA THR A 187 -44.60 5.17 4.65
C THR A 187 -46.08 5.01 4.37
#